data_AF-A0A511X2A4-F1
#
_entry.id   AF-A0A511X2A4-F1
#
_cell.length_a   1.000
_cell.length_b   1.000
_cell.length_c   1.000
_cell.angle_alpha   90.00
_cell.angle_beta   90.00
_cell.angle_gamma   90.00
#
_symmetry.space_group_name_H-M   'P 1'
#
loop_
_entity.id
_entity.type
_entity.pdbx_description
1 polymer ?
#
loop_
_entity_poly.entity_id
_entity_poly.type
_entity_poly.pdbx_seq_one_letter_code
_entity_poly.pdbx_strand_id
1 'polypeptide(L)'
;MKIHLNRMINNNPYQNQQQKQAAMKQEKQIRQDKVEISSAAKEMQASKPVHKERIDKVNQIKHQVETGTYHVDTDHVASKMRQFFR
;
A
#
# COMPACT_ATOMS: atom_id res chain seq x y z
N MET A 1 -30.84 -56.48 -29.04
CA MET A 1 -30.04 -56.17 -27.84
C MET A 1 -28.81 -55.37 -28.26
N LYS A 2 -28.53 -54.22 -27.62
CA LYS A 2 -27.31 -53.43 -27.83
C LYS A 2 -26.43 -53.58 -26.59
N ILE A 3 -25.20 -54.03 -26.76
CA ILE A 3 -24.24 -54.24 -25.66
C ILE A 3 -23.34 -53.02 -25.61
N HIS A 4 -23.31 -52.32 -24.48
CA HIS A 4 -22.43 -51.16 -24.27
C HIS A 4 -21.12 -51.62 -23.64
N LEU A 5 -20.01 -51.30 -24.30
CA LEU A 5 -18.65 -51.67 -23.90
C LEU A 5 -18.29 -50.94 -22.59
N ASN A 6 -17.94 -51.72 -21.56
CA ASN A 6 -17.51 -51.25 -20.24
C ASN A 6 -16.36 -50.23 -20.38
N ARG A 7 -16.58 -48.99 -19.91
CA ARG A 7 -15.49 -48.03 -19.71
C ARG A 7 -14.64 -48.51 -18.54
N MET A 8 -13.40 -48.89 -18.81
CA MET A 8 -12.40 -49.18 -17.78
C MET A 8 -12.20 -47.93 -16.93
N ILE A 9 -12.63 -47.99 -15.67
CA ILE A 9 -12.43 -46.93 -14.70
C ILE A 9 -10.97 -47.00 -14.27
N ASN A 10 -10.12 -46.15 -14.86
CA ASN A 10 -8.71 -46.03 -14.50
C ASN A 10 -8.59 -45.19 -13.21
N ASN A 11 -9.01 -45.78 -12.08
CA ASN A 11 -8.85 -45.21 -10.75
C ASN A 11 -7.43 -45.48 -10.24
N ASN A 12 -6.47 -44.66 -10.65
CA ASN A 12 -5.08 -44.81 -10.24
C ASN A 12 -4.83 -44.02 -8.92
N PRO A 13 -4.80 -44.66 -7.74
CA PRO A 13 -4.81 -43.97 -6.44
C PRO A 13 -3.57 -43.11 -6.19
N TYR A 14 -2.45 -43.42 -6.86
CA TYR A 14 -1.20 -42.68 -6.75
C TYR A 14 -1.25 -41.30 -7.42
N GLN A 15 -1.99 -41.16 -8.53
CA GLN A 15 -2.14 -39.87 -9.22
C GLN A 15 -2.95 -38.88 -8.37
N ASN A 16 -3.98 -39.38 -7.67
CA ASN A 16 -4.79 -38.57 -6.76
C ASN A 16 -3.97 -38.04 -5.57
N GLN A 17 -2.99 -38.81 -5.09
CA GLN A 17 -2.15 -38.38 -3.97
C GLN A 17 -1.14 -37.30 -4.40
N GLN A 18 -0.57 -37.42 -5.60
CA GLN A 18 0.32 -36.39 -6.17
C GLN A 18 -0.42 -35.07 -6.42
N GLN A 19 -1.65 -35.12 -6.95
CA GLN A 19 -2.49 -33.93 -7.14
C GLN A 19 -2.84 -33.24 -5.81
N LYS A 20 -3.18 -34.02 -4.76
CA LYS A 20 -3.44 -33.46 -3.42
C LYS A 20 -2.19 -32.79 -2.83
N GLN A 21 -1.00 -33.40 -2.98
CA GLN A 21 0.25 -32.80 -2.52
C GLN A 21 0.63 -31.54 -3.30
N ALA A 22 0.35 -31.49 -4.60
CA ALA A 22 0.57 -30.29 -5.41
C ALA A 22 -0.36 -29.13 -5.00
N ALA A 23 -1.63 -29.41 -4.73
CA ALA A 23 -2.59 -28.42 -4.25
C ALA A 23 -2.19 -27.85 -2.87
N MET A 24 -1.75 -28.70 -1.93
CA MET A 24 -1.28 -28.25 -0.61
C MET A 24 0.00 -27.40 -0.68
N LYS A 25 0.88 -27.65 -1.66
CA LYS A 25 2.08 -26.81 -1.89
C LYS A 25 1.72 -25.43 -2.46
N GLN A 26 0.71 -25.35 -3.33
CA GLN A 26 0.22 -24.06 -3.85
C GLN A 26 -0.46 -23.24 -2.75
N GLU A 27 -1.27 -23.83 -1.87
CA GLU A 27 -1.87 -23.11 -0.73
C GLU A 27 -0.83 -22.52 0.23
N LYS A 28 0.31 -23.22 0.44
CA LYS A 28 1.42 -22.70 1.25
C LYS A 28 2.17 -21.53 0.61
N GLN A 29 2.23 -21.46 -0.73
CA GLN A 29 2.86 -20.32 -1.42
C GLN A 29 1.99 -19.06 -1.40
N ILE A 30 0.68 -19.19 -1.24
CA ILE A 30 -0.27 -18.07 -1.25
C ILE A 30 -0.31 -17.34 0.11
N ARG A 31 -0.01 -18.03 1.22
CA ARG A 31 0.05 -17.44 2.56
C ARG A 31 1.44 -16.87 2.86
N GLN A 32 1.79 -15.79 2.16
CA GLN A 32 2.90 -14.94 2.57
C GLN A 32 2.37 -13.83 3.46
N ASP A 33 3.09 -13.51 4.52
CA ASP A 33 2.79 -12.35 5.35
C ASP A 33 2.94 -11.09 4.48
N LYS A 34 1.82 -10.41 4.22
CA LYS A 34 1.77 -9.16 3.45
C LYS A 34 1.26 -8.04 4.33
N VAL A 35 2.01 -6.94 4.35
CA VAL A 35 1.58 -5.69 4.97
C VAL A 35 1.07 -4.77 3.87
N GLU A 36 -0.23 -4.47 3.88
CA GLU A 36 -0.85 -3.56 2.92
C GLU A 36 -1.28 -2.26 3.62
N ILE A 37 -1.09 -1.13 2.94
CA ILE A 37 -1.66 0.16 3.38
C ILE A 37 -3.18 0.07 3.24
N SER A 38 -3.93 0.38 4.30
CA SER A 38 -5.39 0.31 4.30
C SER A 38 -6.00 1.21 3.23
N SER A 39 -7.17 0.83 2.71
CA SER A 39 -7.94 1.63 1.75
C SER A 39 -8.19 3.05 2.26
N ALA A 40 -8.60 3.18 3.53
CA ALA A 40 -8.79 4.46 4.20
C ALA A 40 -7.51 5.32 4.23
N ALA A 41 -6.34 4.73 4.49
CA ALA A 41 -5.08 5.48 4.48
C ALA A 41 -4.71 5.96 3.07
N LYS A 42 -5.01 5.19 2.03
CA LYS A 42 -4.82 5.60 0.63
C LYS A 42 -5.72 6.79 0.26
N GLU A 43 -6.97 6.78 0.70
CA GLU A 43 -7.92 7.89 0.50
C GLU A 43 -7.50 9.17 1.25
N MET A 44 -6.99 9.02 2.48
CA MET A 44 -6.42 10.14 3.25
C MET A 44 -5.15 10.72 2.62
N GLN A 45 -4.34 9.90 1.96
CA GLN A 45 -3.14 10.36 1.23
C GLN A 45 -3.51 11.12 -0.05
N ALA A 46 -4.54 10.66 -0.75
CA ALA A 46 -4.99 11.28 -2.01
C ALA A 46 -5.66 12.65 -1.82
N SER A 47 -6.13 12.97 -0.62
CA SER A 47 -7.01 14.12 -0.35
C SER A 47 -6.30 15.43 0.03
N LYS A 48 -5.01 15.60 -0.25
CA LYS A 48 -4.32 16.88 -0.01
C LYS A 48 -3.86 17.53 -1.31
N PRO A 49 -4.77 18.10 -2.11
CA PRO A 49 -4.36 19.07 -3.12
C PRO A 49 -3.55 20.16 -2.42
N VAL A 50 -2.45 20.58 -3.03
CA VAL A 50 -1.66 21.69 -2.51
C VAL A 50 -2.57 22.90 -2.43
N HIS A 51 -2.97 23.27 -1.21
CA HIS A 51 -3.85 24.42 -1.01
C HIS A 51 -3.20 25.68 -1.62
N LYS A 52 -4.00 26.49 -2.32
CA LYS A 52 -3.57 27.76 -2.91
C LYS A 52 -2.81 28.63 -1.89
N GLU A 53 -3.30 28.64 -0.66
CA GLU A 53 -2.66 29.30 0.49
C GLU A 53 -1.20 28.88 0.73
N ARG A 54 -0.87 27.61 0.50
CA ARG A 54 0.50 27.09 0.64
C ARG A 54 1.40 27.63 -0.48
N ILE A 55 0.87 27.74 -1.69
CA ILE A 55 1.60 28.30 -2.85
C ILE A 55 1.90 29.77 -2.59
N ASP A 56 0.89 30.54 -2.17
CA ASP A 56 1.02 31.96 -1.87
C ASP A 56 2.04 32.20 -0.74
N LYS A 57 1.98 31.41 0.33
CA LYS A 57 2.94 31.46 1.44
C LYS A 57 4.37 31.18 0.98
N VAL A 58 4.57 30.18 0.12
CA VAL A 58 5.90 29.83 -0.41
C VAL A 58 6.45 30.97 -1.26
N ASN A 59 5.63 31.57 -2.14
CA ASN A 59 6.05 32.68 -2.98
C ASN A 59 6.45 33.92 -2.15
N GLN A 60 5.69 34.23 -1.09
CA GLN A 60 6.03 35.31 -0.18
C GLN A 60 7.39 35.07 0.50
N ILE A 61 7.63 33.86 1.01
CA ILE A 61 8.91 33.52 1.65
C ILE A 61 10.06 33.62 0.65
N LYS A 62 9.89 33.12 -0.58
CA LYS A 62 10.91 33.25 -1.64
C LYS A 62 11.29 34.71 -1.89
N HIS A 63 10.31 35.58 -2.04
CA HIS A 63 10.55 37.01 -2.23
C HIS A 63 11.29 37.64 -1.03
N GLN A 64 10.93 37.29 0.21
CA GLN A 64 11.63 37.78 1.41
C GLN A 64 13.09 37.31 1.45
N VAL A 65 13.37 36.08 1.03
CA VAL A 65 14.73 35.55 0.96
C VAL A 65 15.53 36.25 -0.14
N GLU A 66 14.97 36.42 -1.33
CA GLU A 66 15.61 37.12 -2.46
C GLU A 66 15.95 38.58 -2.14
N THR A 67 15.06 39.26 -1.42
CA THR A 67 15.26 40.66 -0.98
C THR A 67 16.09 40.79 0.30
N GLY A 68 16.52 39.68 0.91
CA GLY A 68 17.29 39.69 2.16
C GLY A 68 16.51 40.15 3.40
N THR A 69 15.18 40.23 3.31
CA THR A 69 14.28 40.66 4.39
C THR A 69 13.75 39.50 5.23
N TYR A 70 14.11 38.26 4.89
CA TYR A 70 13.70 37.08 5.64
C TYR A 70 14.42 37.01 6.99
N HIS A 71 13.65 37.10 8.07
CA HIS A 71 14.15 36.97 9.43
C HIS A 71 13.69 35.64 10.05
N VAL A 72 14.64 34.91 10.66
CA VAL A 72 14.35 33.66 11.37
C VAL A 72 13.97 33.98 12.81
N ASP A 73 12.70 33.82 13.14
CA ASP A 73 12.19 33.94 14.50
C ASP A 73 12.40 32.63 15.28
N THR A 74 13.35 32.66 16.23
CA THR A 74 13.71 31.48 17.03
C THR A 74 12.62 31.05 18.01
N ASP A 75 11.82 31.97 18.55
CA ASP A 75 10.70 31.66 19.44
C ASP A 75 9.57 30.98 18.69
N HIS A 76 9.31 31.44 17.46
CA HIS A 76 8.33 30.82 16.59
C HIS A 76 8.77 29.42 16.15
N VAL A 77 10.06 29.22 15.84
CA VAL A 77 10.62 27.89 15.53
C VAL A 77 10.42 26.93 16.73
N ALA A 78 10.84 27.33 17.92
CA ALA A 78 10.70 26.50 19.12
C ALA A 78 9.24 26.15 19.42
N SER A 79 8.33 27.12 19.27
CA SER A 79 6.89 26.92 19.44
C SER A 79 6.31 25.92 18.44
N LYS A 80 6.75 25.98 17.17
CA LYS A 80 6.31 25.03 16.12
C LYS A 80 6.86 23.63 16.35
N MET A 81 8.12 23.49 16.75
CA MET A 81 8.69 22.20 17.11
C MET A 81 7.91 21.56 18.26
N ARG A 82 7.65 22.32 19.33
CA ARG A 82 6.84 21.84 20.45
C ARG A 82 5.43 21.42 20.01
N GLN A 83 4.77 22.23 19.19
CA GLN A 83 3.43 21.94 18.69
C GLN A 83 3.38 20.65 17.85
N PHE A 84 4.41 20.38 17.07
CA PHE A 84 4.45 19.22 16.18
C PHE A 84 4.73 17.90 16.92
N PHE A 85 5.59 17.92 17.94
CA PHE A 85 6.02 16.70 18.66
C PHE A 85 5.21 16.38 19.91
N ARG A 86 4.41 17.32 20.41
CA ARG A 86 3.45 17.06 21.49
C ARG A 86 2.26 16.27 20.97
#